data_AF-A0A920PAM0-F1
#
_entry.id   AF-A0A920PAM0-F1
#
_cell.length_a   1.000
_cell.length_b   1.000
_cell.length_c   1.000
_cell.angle_alpha   90.00
_cell.angle_beta   90.00
_cell.angle_gamma   90.00
#
_symmetry.space_group_name_H-M   'P 1'
#
loop_
_entity.id
_entity.type
_entity.pdbx_description
1 polymer ?
#
loop_
_entity_poly.entity_id
_entity_poly.type
_entity_poly.pdbx_seq_one_letter_code
_entity_poly.pdbx_strand_id
1 'polypeptide(L)'
;MNTLKLNKPIRFLLLVTILIVMLSGCEANNFSAKSGWSGAVTVDDTVYIGTQEARLAAFDKNTGDVLWQYPNTEEEDFKGLYGSPVF
;
A
#
# COMPACT_ATOMS: atom_id res chain seq x y z
N MET A 1 24.32 -20.12 -32.68
CA MET A 1 23.60 -20.54 -31.45
C MET A 1 24.64 -21.15 -30.53
N ASN A 2 25.27 -20.34 -29.66
CA ASN A 2 26.43 -20.77 -28.89
C ASN A 2 25.94 -21.39 -27.57
N THR A 3 26.16 -22.69 -27.40
CA THR A 3 25.89 -23.37 -26.12
C THR A 3 26.98 -22.96 -25.12
N LEU A 4 26.68 -22.01 -24.24
CA LEU A 4 27.55 -21.65 -23.12
C LEU A 4 27.80 -22.90 -22.25
N LYS A 5 28.97 -23.52 -22.40
CA LYS A 5 29.40 -24.64 -21.55
C LYS A 5 29.86 -24.06 -20.21
N LEU A 6 28.97 -24.07 -19.23
CA LEU A 6 29.25 -23.54 -17.90
C LEU A 6 30.10 -24.52 -17.07
N ASN A 7 31.22 -24.03 -16.52
CA ASN A 7 32.18 -24.84 -15.76
C ASN A 7 31.52 -25.35 -14.46
N LYS A 8 31.77 -26.61 -14.08
CA LYS A 8 31.21 -27.23 -12.85
C LYS A 8 31.28 -26.35 -11.58
N PRO A 9 32.42 -25.70 -11.25
CA PRO A 9 32.48 -24.83 -10.07
C PRO A 9 31.71 -23.53 -10.25
N ILE A 10 31.66 -22.97 -11.46
CA ILE A 10 30.89 -21.76 -11.78
C ILE A 10 29.38 -22.05 -11.68
N ARG A 11 28.95 -23.22 -12.16
CA ARG A 11 27.55 -23.68 -12.03
C ARG A 11 27.16 -23.89 -10.57
N PHE A 12 28.07 -24.42 -9.76
CA PHE A 12 27.84 -24.56 -8.33
C PHE A 12 27.71 -23.21 -7.63
N LEU A 13 28.61 -22.27 -7.95
CA LEU A 13 28.61 -20.93 -7.37
C LEU A 13 27.32 -20.17 -7.73
N LEU A 14 26.84 -20.26 -8.98
CA LEU A 14 25.56 -19.66 -9.38
C LEU A 14 24.36 -20.27 -8.63
N LEU A 15 24.34 -21.59 -8.44
CA LEU A 15 23.26 -22.25 -7.69
C LEU A 15 23.24 -21.83 -6.22
N VAL A 16 24.41 -21.67 -5.60
CA VAL A 16 24.54 -21.18 -4.23
C VAL A 16 24.05 -19.72 -4.11
N THR A 17 24.45 -18.85 -5.05
CA THR A 17 23.96 -17.46 -5.05
C THR A 17 22.44 -17.38 -5.22
N ILE A 18 21.86 -18.18 -6.12
CA ILE A 18 20.40 -18.24 -6.32
C ILE A 18 19.69 -18.76 -5.05
N LEU A 19 20.25 -19.77 -4.39
CA LEU A 19 19.71 -20.32 -3.15
C LEU A 19 19.71 -19.29 -2.02
N ILE A 20 20.78 -18.50 -1.89
CA ILE A 20 20.89 -17.43 -0.89
C ILE A 20 19.84 -16.34 -1.14
N VAL A 21 19.61 -15.94 -2.39
CA VAL A 21 18.56 -14.97 -2.74
C VAL A 21 17.18 -15.50 -2.38
N MET A 22 16.91 -16.78 -2.64
CA MET A 22 15.63 -17.39 -2.26
C MET A 22 15.42 -17.46 -0.73
N LEU A 23 16.50 -17.62 0.05
CA LEU A 23 16.45 -17.63 1.51
C LEU A 23 16.17 -16.24 2.12
N SER A 24 16.51 -15.14 1.42
CA SER A 24 16.16 -13.78 1.87
C SER A 24 14.66 -13.43 1.76
N GLY A 25 13.84 -14.31 1.17
CA GLY A 25 12.39 -14.09 1.02
C GLY A 25 11.55 -14.44 2.26
N CYS A 26 12.15 -14.94 3.35
CA CYS A 26 11.42 -15.36 4.54
C CYS A 26 11.18 -14.18 5.51
N GLU A 27 10.35 -13.22 5.10
CA GLU A 27 9.71 -12.26 6.01
C GLU A 27 8.20 -12.29 5.79
N ALA A 28 7.55 -13.28 6.39
CA ALA A 28 6.14 -13.62 6.17
C ALA A 28 5.12 -12.57 6.66
N ASN A 29 5.57 -11.47 7.26
CA ASN A 29 4.75 -10.57 8.05
C ASN A 29 5.06 -9.08 7.89
N ASN A 30 6.09 -8.70 7.11
CA ASN A 30 6.45 -7.29 6.90
C ASN A 30 5.92 -6.69 5.59
N PHE A 31 5.24 -7.47 4.76
CA PHE A 31 4.48 -6.95 3.61
C PHE A 31 3.06 -6.55 4.03
N SER A 32 2.94 -5.83 5.14
CA SER A 32 1.73 -5.03 5.38
C SER A 32 1.90 -3.73 4.62
N ALA A 33 1.04 -3.49 3.63
CA ALA A 33 0.86 -2.16 3.08
C ALA A 33 0.47 -1.24 4.25
N LYS A 34 1.46 -0.55 4.85
CA LYS A 34 1.23 0.44 5.91
C LYS A 34 0.39 1.61 5.40
N SER A 35 0.36 1.80 4.08
CA SER A 35 -0.44 2.81 3.40
C SER A 35 -0.96 2.27 2.07
N GLY A 36 -2.17 2.68 1.73
CA GLY A 36 -2.81 2.52 0.43
C GLY A 36 -3.48 3.84 0.03
N TRP A 37 -3.86 3.97 -1.23
CA TRP A 37 -4.65 5.10 -1.69
C TRP A 37 -6.13 4.81 -1.44
N SER A 38 -6.85 5.76 -0.84
CA SER A 38 -8.31 5.72 -0.81
C SER A 38 -8.88 6.27 -2.11
N GLY A 39 -10.04 5.75 -2.52
CA GLY A 39 -10.82 6.41 -3.56
C GLY A 39 -11.43 7.70 -3.04
N ALA A 40 -11.67 8.66 -3.94
CA ALA A 40 -12.48 9.83 -3.67
C ALA A 40 -13.84 9.67 -4.35
N VAL A 41 -14.88 10.20 -3.72
CA VAL A 41 -16.22 10.18 -4.29
C VAL A 41 -16.85 11.57 -4.14
N THR A 42 -17.54 12.07 -5.16
CA THR A 42 -18.18 13.41 -5.15
C THR A 42 -19.71 13.30 -5.21
N VAL A 43 -20.43 13.88 -4.23
CA VAL A 43 -21.88 14.16 -4.32
C VAL A 43 -22.05 15.66 -4.37
N ASP A 44 -22.79 16.15 -5.36
CA ASP A 44 -23.05 17.58 -5.53
C ASP A 44 -21.75 18.40 -5.47
N ASP A 45 -21.61 19.24 -4.43
CA ASP A 45 -20.46 20.09 -4.17
C ASP A 45 -19.57 19.59 -3.01
N THR A 46 -19.73 18.34 -2.60
CA THR A 46 -18.94 17.72 -1.52
C THR A 46 -18.13 16.52 -2.03
N VAL A 47 -16.84 16.50 -1.70
CA VAL A 47 -15.91 15.39 -1.96
C VAL A 47 -15.64 14.63 -0.67
N TYR A 48 -15.78 13.31 -0.69
CA TYR A 48 -15.53 12.43 0.45
C TYR A 48 -14.31 11.55 0.19
N ILE A 49 -13.41 11.47 1.17
CA ILE A 49 -12.14 10.73 1.09
C ILE A 49 -11.86 10.02 2.43
N GLY A 50 -11.45 8.75 2.38
CA GLY A 50 -10.91 8.04 3.54
C GLY A 50 -9.42 8.36 3.74
N THR A 51 -8.96 8.62 4.95
CA THR A 51 -7.56 8.98 5.23
C THR A 51 -6.78 7.81 5.84
N GLN A 52 -5.45 7.95 5.86
CA GLN A 52 -4.57 6.94 6.46
C GLN A 52 -4.74 6.86 7.98
N GLU A 53 -5.16 7.97 8.60
CA GLU A 53 -5.49 8.11 10.02
C GLU A 53 -6.88 7.54 10.35
N ALA A 54 -7.44 6.73 9.44
CA ALA A 54 -8.75 6.12 9.55
C ALA A 54 -9.90 7.12 9.73
N ARG A 55 -9.77 8.31 9.12
CA ARG A 55 -10.83 9.33 9.12
C ARG A 55 -11.55 9.37 7.77
N LEU A 56 -12.86 9.58 7.80
CA LEU A 56 -13.64 10.02 6.65
C LEU A 56 -13.70 11.53 6.69
N ALA A 57 -13.18 12.19 5.66
CA ALA A 57 -13.19 13.64 5.53
C ALA A 57 -14.09 14.06 4.36
N ALA A 58 -14.82 15.15 4.58
CA ALA A 58 -15.64 15.82 3.57
C ALA A 58 -15.04 17.18 3.25
N PHE A 59 -14.96 17.51 1.96
CA PHE A 59 -14.38 18.74 1.45
C PHE A 59 -15.36 19.46 0.53
N ASP A 60 -15.36 20.78 0.57
CA ASP A 60 -16.00 21.59 -0.47
C ASP A 60 -15.23 21.36 -1.79
N LYS A 61 -15.96 21.01 -2.84
CA LYS A 61 -15.39 20.69 -4.16
C LYS A 61 -14.70 21.88 -4.83
N ASN A 62 -15.15 23.10 -4.54
CA ASN A 62 -14.70 24.32 -5.21
C ASN A 62 -13.52 24.97 -4.47
N THR A 63 -13.55 24.98 -3.13
CA THR A 63 -12.50 25.60 -2.31
C THR A 63 -11.47 24.61 -1.79
N GLY A 64 -11.85 23.33 -1.65
CA GLY A 64 -11.06 22.32 -0.96
C GLY A 64 -11.11 22.45 0.56
N ASP A 65 -11.97 23.31 1.11
CA ASP A 65 -12.11 23.48 2.56
C ASP A 65 -12.68 22.22 3.20
N VAL A 66 -12.16 21.85 4.36
CA VAL A 66 -12.71 20.75 5.16
C VAL A 66 -14.06 21.19 5.72
N LEU A 67 -15.12 20.49 5.30
CA LEU A 67 -16.46 20.68 5.84
C LEU A 67 -16.62 19.95 7.18
N TRP A 68 -16.14 18.71 7.27
CA TRP A 68 -16.14 17.90 8.49
C TRP A 68 -15.22 16.68 8.38
N GLN A 69 -14.93 16.04 9.53
CA GLN A 69 -14.20 14.76 9.61
C GLN A 69 -14.80 13.84 10.68
N TYR A 70 -14.73 12.52 10.45
CA TYR A 70 -15.16 11.49 11.40
C TYR A 70 -14.22 10.27 11.39
N PRO A 71 -13.81 9.72 12.55
CA PRO A 71 -13.95 10.31 13.88
C PRO A 71 -13.08 11.58 14.01
N ASN A 72 -13.50 12.52 14.84
CA ASN A 72 -12.73 13.72 15.16
C ASN A 72 -11.80 13.53 16.38
N THR A 73 -11.75 12.32 16.93
CA THR A 73 -10.93 11.95 18.08
C THR A 73 -9.64 11.29 17.61
N GLU A 74 -8.59 11.39 18.43
CA GLU A 74 -7.31 10.69 18.21
C GLU A 74 -7.26 9.33 18.90
N GLU A 75 -8.30 9.02 19.67
CA GLU A 75 -8.46 7.73 20.31
C GLU A 75 -9.08 6.78 19.29
N GLU A 76 -8.25 5.92 18.71
CA GLU A 76 -8.48 4.50 18.39
C GLU A 76 -7.36 4.01 17.45
N ASP A 77 -6.88 2.77 17.67
CA ASP A 77 -5.90 2.09 16.81
C ASP A 77 -6.58 1.56 15.53
N PHE A 78 -7.24 2.46 14.79
CA PHE A 78 -7.90 2.12 13.54
C PHE A 78 -6.88 2.09 12.40
N LYS A 79 -6.96 1.04 11.59
CA LYS A 79 -6.22 0.95 10.34
C LYS A 79 -6.89 1.85 9.28
N GLY A 80 -6.08 2.48 8.43
CA GLY A 80 -6.54 3.45 7.43
C GLY A 80 -7.74 2.99 6.60
N LEU A 81 -8.62 3.94 6.26
CA LEU A 81 -9.82 3.67 5.48
C LEU A 81 -9.49 3.71 3.98
N TYR A 82 -9.25 2.53 3.40
CA TYR A 82 -8.86 2.41 1.98
C TYR A 82 -10.02 2.11 1.04
N GLY A 83 -11.22 1.85 1.56
CA GLY A 83 -12.42 1.62 0.75
C GLY A 83 -12.87 2.90 0.06
N SER A 84 -13.24 2.80 -1.23
CA SER A 84 -13.94 3.90 -1.91
C SER A 84 -15.28 4.14 -1.20
N PRO A 85 -15.57 5.37 -0.74
CA PRO A 85 -16.85 5.63 -0.10
C PRO A 85 -18.00 5.38 -1.10
N VAL A 86 -19.11 4.84 -0.60
CA VAL A 86 -20.33 4.55 -1.38
C VAL A 86 -21.40 5.57 -1.01
N PHE A 87 -22.19 5.99 -2.01
CA PHE A 87 -23.33 6.91 -1.84
C PHE A 87 -24.62 6.19 -1.50
#